data_AF-J9CYK8-F1
#
_entry.id   AF-J9CYK8-F1
#
_cell.length_a   1.000
_cell.length_b   1.000
_cell.length_c   1.000
_cell.angle_alpha   90.00
_cell.angle_beta   90.00
_cell.angle_gamma   90.00
#
_symmetry.space_group_name_H-M   'P 1'
#
loop_
_entity.id
_entity.type
_entity.pdbx_description
1 polymer ?
#
loop_
_entity_poly.entity_id
_entity_poly.type
_entity_poly.pdbx_seq_one_letter_code
_entity_poly.pdbx_strand_id
1 'polypeptide(L)'
;MVAFLESSTDAYAVLQLRDDVEENAEIMFANYSYLQKKEMEPEIDRYEVVYHGSISASDDVNQQLEDLYMKFNIDHPEDFRGRSMSVSDIVALKIAGEVSFHYVDSFGFQKLNHFMEPENYLKNAEMALEDDYGMIDGIINNGKANTEERSSVLEQLREMPVSDVPHKPSKNHLERDME
;
A
#
# COMPACT_ATOMS: atom_id res chain seq x y z
N MET A 1 -18.55 -5.52 -8.33
CA MET A 1 -17.49 -5.73 -9.35
C MET A 1 -17.74 -6.94 -10.25
N VAL A 2 -18.01 -8.13 -9.71
CA VAL A 2 -18.21 -9.38 -10.47
C VAL A 2 -19.25 -9.24 -11.59
N ALA A 3 -20.45 -8.71 -11.29
CA ALA A 3 -21.51 -8.54 -12.29
C ALA A 3 -21.12 -7.64 -13.48
N PHE A 4 -20.23 -6.66 -13.28
CA PHE A 4 -19.72 -5.80 -14.35
C PHE A 4 -18.73 -6.57 -15.23
N LEU A 5 -17.79 -7.31 -14.62
CA LEU A 5 -16.76 -8.08 -15.33
C LEU A 5 -17.36 -9.26 -16.10
N GLU A 6 -18.38 -9.93 -15.55
CA GLU A 6 -19.06 -11.07 -16.17
C GLU A 6 -20.10 -10.68 -17.23
N SER A 7 -20.34 -9.38 -17.43
CA SER A 7 -21.31 -8.92 -18.43
C SER A 7 -20.90 -9.44 -19.83
N SER A 8 -21.86 -9.87 -20.64
CA SER A 8 -21.57 -10.31 -22.03
C SER A 8 -21.55 -9.15 -23.03
N THR A 9 -22.13 -8.00 -22.64
CA THR A 9 -22.22 -6.79 -23.45
C THR A 9 -21.24 -5.73 -23.00
N ASP A 10 -21.17 -4.65 -23.77
CA ASP A 10 -20.49 -3.44 -23.34
C ASP A 10 -21.19 -2.84 -22.12
N ALA A 11 -20.39 -2.44 -21.15
CA ALA A 11 -20.87 -2.01 -19.85
C ALA A 11 -19.97 -0.93 -19.25
N TYR A 12 -20.51 -0.25 -18.25
CA TYR A 12 -19.75 0.65 -17.40
C TYR A 12 -20.05 0.36 -15.93
N ALA A 13 -19.14 0.73 -15.05
CA ALA A 13 -19.34 0.76 -13.61
C ALA A 13 -18.77 2.05 -13.02
N VAL A 14 -19.43 2.54 -11.97
CA VAL A 14 -18.97 3.67 -11.17
C VAL A 14 -18.48 3.12 -9.84
N LEU A 15 -17.25 3.48 -9.49
CA LEU A 15 -16.58 3.09 -8.27
C LEU A 15 -16.34 4.33 -7.41
N GLN A 16 -16.67 4.24 -6.13
CA GLN A 16 -16.41 5.31 -5.15
C GLN A 16 -15.59 4.75 -4.00
N LEU A 17 -14.78 5.62 -3.38
CA LEU A 17 -14.06 5.27 -2.16
C LEU A 17 -15.06 4.87 -1.08
N ARG A 18 -14.80 3.73 -0.45
CA ARG A 18 -15.62 3.23 0.65
C ARG A 18 -15.58 4.19 1.83
N ASP A 19 -16.73 4.41 2.47
CA ASP A 19 -16.83 5.28 3.65
C ASP A 19 -16.42 4.60 4.97
N ASP A 20 -16.33 3.26 4.99
CA ASP A 20 -15.96 2.48 6.17
C ASP A 20 -14.45 2.39 6.43
N VAL A 21 -13.63 2.89 5.50
CA VAL A 21 -12.17 2.97 5.64
C VAL A 21 -11.79 4.39 6.03
N GLU A 22 -11.40 4.62 7.28
CA GLU A 22 -11.09 5.97 7.79
C GLU A 22 -9.98 6.69 6.99
N GLU A 23 -8.99 5.93 6.51
CA GLU A 23 -7.89 6.45 5.69
C GLU A 23 -8.35 7.03 4.34
N ASN A 24 -9.51 6.60 3.83
CA ASN A 24 -10.05 7.14 2.58
C ASN A 24 -10.47 8.61 2.73
N ALA A 25 -10.73 9.08 3.96
CA ALA A 25 -11.12 10.48 4.19
C ALA A 25 -10.05 11.48 3.73
N GLU A 26 -8.77 11.09 3.77
CA GLU A 26 -7.65 11.97 3.37
C GLU A 26 -7.49 12.08 1.84
N ILE A 27 -7.93 11.07 1.09
CA ILE A 27 -7.84 11.01 -0.38
C ILE A 27 -9.18 11.24 -1.07
N MET A 28 -10.26 11.36 -0.31
CA MET A 28 -11.58 11.70 -0.83
C MET A 28 -11.55 13.08 -1.46
N PHE A 29 -12.02 13.16 -2.71
CA PHE A 29 -11.95 14.36 -3.54
C PHE A 29 -10.53 14.85 -3.87
N ALA A 30 -9.50 14.05 -3.60
CA ALA A 30 -8.15 14.37 -3.99
C ALA A 30 -7.96 14.18 -5.49
N ASN A 31 -7.24 15.09 -6.14
CA ASN A 31 -6.90 14.96 -7.55
C ASN A 31 -5.73 13.99 -7.75
N TYR A 32 -5.50 13.53 -8.98
CA TYR A 32 -4.48 12.51 -9.22
C TYR A 32 -3.06 13.00 -8.86
N SER A 33 -2.78 14.29 -9.09
CA SER A 33 -1.53 14.94 -8.72
C SER A 33 -1.27 14.96 -7.20
N TYR A 34 -2.32 14.95 -6.37
CA TYR A 34 -2.19 14.86 -4.92
C TYR A 34 -1.72 13.46 -4.51
N LEU A 35 -2.32 12.42 -5.08
CA LEU A 35 -1.92 11.03 -4.83
C LEU A 35 -0.45 10.80 -5.19
N GLN A 36 -0.02 11.30 -6.37
CA GLN A 36 1.36 11.19 -6.81
C GLN A 36 2.36 11.87 -5.85
N LYS A 37 2.02 13.04 -5.28
CA LYS A 37 2.88 13.73 -4.30
C LYS A 37 2.99 12.99 -2.97
N LYS A 38 1.98 12.17 -2.65
CA LYS A 38 1.95 11.29 -1.48
C LYS A 38 2.56 9.92 -1.77
N GLU A 39 3.06 9.70 -2.99
CA GLU A 39 3.57 8.41 -3.46
C GLU A 39 2.51 7.29 -3.35
N MET A 40 1.24 7.67 -3.54
CA MET A 40 0.08 6.80 -3.50
C MET A 40 -0.52 6.62 -4.90
N GLU A 41 -1.22 5.50 -5.09
CA GLU A 41 -2.03 5.24 -6.28
C GLU A 41 -3.43 4.77 -5.85
N PRO A 42 -4.47 4.93 -6.68
CA PRO A 42 -5.78 4.35 -6.39
C PRO A 42 -5.69 2.83 -6.31
N GLU A 43 -6.17 2.25 -5.21
CA GLU A 43 -6.15 0.81 -4.96
C GLU A 43 -7.56 0.25 -4.99
N ILE A 44 -7.78 -0.81 -5.77
CA ILE A 44 -9.11 -1.39 -5.97
C ILE A 44 -9.86 -1.76 -4.69
N ASP A 45 -9.16 -2.27 -3.67
CA ASP A 45 -9.78 -2.73 -2.41
C ASP A 45 -10.35 -1.57 -1.57
N ARG A 46 -9.91 -0.33 -1.83
CA ARG A 46 -10.44 0.90 -1.21
C ARG A 46 -11.75 1.38 -1.84
N TYR A 47 -12.12 0.82 -2.99
CA TYR A 47 -13.30 1.23 -3.75
C TYR A 47 -14.42 0.19 -3.69
N GLU A 48 -15.65 0.66 -3.78
CA GLU A 48 -16.84 -0.16 -4.01
C GLU A 48 -17.54 0.22 -5.30
N VAL A 49 -18.20 -0.75 -5.95
CA VAL A 49 -19.02 -0.50 -7.13
C VAL A 49 -20.39 -0.01 -6.69
N VAL A 50 -20.64 1.29 -6.81
CA VAL A 50 -21.91 1.93 -6.42
C VAL A 50 -22.98 1.87 -7.50
N TYR A 51 -22.57 1.67 -8.77
CA TYR A 51 -23.48 1.56 -9.90
C TYR A 51 -22.85 0.79 -11.06
N HIS A 52 -23.67 0.13 -11.86
CA HIS A 52 -23.26 -0.43 -13.14
C HIS A 52 -24.41 -0.39 -14.16
N GLY A 53 -24.07 -0.37 -15.44
CA GLY A 53 -25.06 -0.35 -16.52
C GLY A 53 -24.46 -0.71 -17.86
N SER A 54 -25.32 -0.86 -18.87
CA SER A 54 -24.88 -1.02 -20.25
C SER A 54 -24.46 0.33 -20.84
N ILE A 55 -23.48 0.32 -21.75
CA ILE A 55 -23.09 1.49 -22.53
C ILE A 55 -23.00 1.11 -24.00
N SER A 56 -23.26 2.06 -24.90
CA SER A 56 -23.01 1.88 -26.32
C SER A 56 -21.52 2.08 -26.61
N ALA A 57 -20.88 1.14 -27.29
CA ALA A 57 -19.51 1.32 -27.76
C ALA A 57 -19.38 2.56 -28.65
N SER A 58 -18.29 3.30 -28.45
CA SER A 58 -17.89 4.47 -29.22
C SER A 58 -16.37 4.46 -29.36
N ASP A 59 -15.86 4.99 -30.47
CA ASP A 59 -14.43 5.22 -30.65
C ASP A 59 -13.93 6.40 -29.78
N ASP A 60 -14.84 7.29 -29.35
CA ASP A 60 -14.52 8.44 -28.50
C ASP A 60 -14.80 8.13 -27.02
N VAL A 61 -13.77 7.58 -26.37
CA VAL A 61 -13.82 7.22 -24.94
C VAL A 61 -14.00 8.46 -24.07
N ASN A 62 -13.39 9.60 -24.43
CA ASN A 62 -13.49 10.82 -23.62
C ASN A 62 -14.94 11.32 -23.59
N GLN A 63 -15.62 11.35 -24.74
CA GLN A 63 -17.02 11.74 -24.79
C GLN A 63 -17.91 10.79 -23.98
N GLN A 64 -17.65 9.47 -24.00
CA GLN A 64 -18.37 8.51 -23.16
C GLN A 64 -18.20 8.81 -21.67
N LEU A 65 -16.98 9.16 -21.24
CA LEU A 65 -16.69 9.51 -19.85
C LEU A 65 -17.40 10.81 -19.44
N GLU A 66 -17.36 11.84 -20.29
CA GLU A 66 -18.08 13.11 -20.07
C GLU A 66 -19.60 12.90 -20.00
N ASP A 67 -20.18 12.07 -20.87
CA ASP A 67 -21.60 11.73 -20.87
C ASP A 67 -22.00 11.03 -19.56
N LEU A 68 -21.16 10.11 -19.07
CA LEU A 68 -21.37 9.45 -17.77
C LEU A 68 -21.29 10.46 -16.62
N TYR A 69 -20.29 11.35 -16.63
CA TYR A 69 -20.16 12.39 -15.60
C TYR A 69 -21.38 13.31 -15.56
N MET A 70 -21.88 13.73 -16.73
CA MET A 70 -23.10 14.51 -16.83
C MET A 70 -24.31 13.73 -16.29
N LYS A 71 -24.47 12.46 -16.68
CA LYS A 71 -25.57 11.59 -16.22
C LYS A 71 -25.63 11.46 -14.69
N PHE A 72 -24.48 11.28 -14.03
CA PHE A 72 -24.42 11.09 -12.58
C PHE A 72 -24.43 12.39 -11.76
N ASN A 73 -24.39 13.55 -12.42
CA ASN A 73 -24.43 14.87 -11.76
C ASN A 73 -25.64 15.74 -12.12
N ILE A 74 -26.28 15.51 -13.27
CA ILE A 74 -27.45 16.28 -13.73
C ILE A 74 -28.71 15.41 -13.72
N ASP A 75 -28.71 14.28 -14.43
CA ASP A 75 -29.91 13.45 -14.59
C ASP A 75 -30.22 12.65 -13.33
N HIS A 76 -29.19 12.11 -12.66
CA HIS A 76 -29.28 11.28 -11.47
C HIS A 76 -30.26 10.09 -11.63
N PRO A 77 -29.77 8.90 -12.04
CA PRO A 77 -30.62 7.71 -12.15
C PRO A 77 -31.37 7.42 -10.85
N GLU A 78 -32.67 7.07 -10.92
CA GLU A 78 -33.51 6.86 -9.71
C GLU A 78 -32.98 5.75 -8.78
N ASP A 79 -32.32 4.74 -9.34
CA ASP A 79 -31.72 3.63 -8.62
C ASP A 79 -30.28 3.92 -8.13
N PHE A 80 -29.74 5.11 -8.40
CA PHE A 80 -28.39 5.46 -7.96
C PHE A 80 -28.37 5.74 -6.46
N ARG A 81 -27.59 4.92 -5.72
CA ARG A 81 -27.44 5.03 -4.27
C ARG A 81 -26.07 5.55 -3.82
N GLY A 82 -25.17 5.76 -4.77
CA GLY A 82 -23.88 6.41 -4.52
C GLY A 82 -24.01 7.91 -4.35
N ARG A 83 -22.86 8.55 -4.07
CA ARG A 83 -22.72 10.01 -4.04
C ARG A 83 -22.66 10.55 -5.47
N SER A 84 -23.02 11.81 -5.68
CA SER A 84 -22.75 12.50 -6.95
C SER A 84 -21.30 12.26 -7.39
N MET A 85 -21.12 11.99 -8.69
CA MET A 85 -19.81 11.66 -9.24
C MET A 85 -18.85 12.84 -9.07
N SER A 86 -17.70 12.62 -8.45
CA SER A 86 -16.73 13.68 -8.15
C SER A 86 -15.30 13.21 -8.34
N VAL A 87 -14.36 14.15 -8.16
CA VAL A 87 -12.92 13.85 -8.10
C VAL A 87 -12.70 12.72 -7.09
N SER A 88 -11.76 11.82 -7.37
CA SER A 88 -11.49 10.57 -6.64
C SER A 88 -12.34 9.36 -6.98
N ASP A 89 -13.47 9.54 -7.68
CA ASP A 89 -14.24 8.42 -8.20
C ASP A 89 -13.54 7.77 -9.40
N ILE A 90 -13.91 6.53 -9.71
CA ILE A 90 -13.38 5.79 -10.86
C ILE A 90 -14.53 5.32 -11.74
N VAL A 91 -14.41 5.57 -13.05
CA VAL A 91 -15.27 5.02 -14.08
C VAL A 91 -14.57 3.84 -14.74
N ALA A 92 -15.14 2.66 -14.58
CA ALA A 92 -14.70 1.47 -15.31
C ALA A 92 -15.53 1.31 -16.58
N LEU A 93 -14.88 1.14 -17.72
CA LEU A 93 -15.51 0.87 -19.00
C LEU A 93 -15.11 -0.52 -19.47
N LYS A 94 -16.09 -1.29 -19.93
CA LYS A 94 -15.88 -2.59 -20.57
C LYS A 94 -16.43 -2.50 -22.00
N ILE A 95 -15.54 -2.39 -22.97
CA ILE A 95 -15.87 -2.23 -24.38
C ILE A 95 -15.19 -3.32 -25.19
N ALA A 96 -15.96 -4.06 -26.00
CA ALA A 96 -15.45 -5.17 -26.81
C ALA A 96 -14.64 -6.22 -26.01
N GLY A 97 -14.97 -6.40 -24.73
CA GLY A 97 -14.28 -7.31 -23.82
C GLY A 97 -13.02 -6.75 -23.14
N GLU A 98 -12.54 -5.57 -23.53
CA GLU A 98 -11.45 -4.87 -22.86
C GLU A 98 -11.99 -4.02 -21.70
N VAL A 99 -11.36 -4.12 -20.53
CA VAL A 99 -11.72 -3.33 -19.34
C VAL A 99 -10.66 -2.25 -19.13
N SER A 100 -11.12 -1.02 -18.94
CA SER A 100 -10.29 0.15 -18.65
C SER A 100 -10.85 0.95 -17.48
N PHE A 101 -9.97 1.60 -16.74
CA PHE A 101 -10.30 2.35 -15.52
C PHE A 101 -9.87 3.80 -15.68
N HIS A 102 -10.76 4.72 -15.33
CA HIS A 102 -10.56 6.15 -15.50
C HIS A 102 -10.87 6.87 -14.21
N TYR A 103 -9.86 7.46 -13.61
CA TYR A 103 -9.97 8.29 -12.43
C TYR A 103 -10.56 9.64 -12.79
N VAL A 104 -11.59 10.07 -12.06
CA VAL A 104 -12.15 11.42 -12.19
C VAL A 104 -11.18 12.40 -11.55
N ASP A 105 -10.56 13.24 -12.37
CA ASP A 105 -9.60 14.22 -11.92
C ASP A 105 -10.21 15.63 -11.85
N SER A 106 -9.46 16.63 -11.36
CA SER A 106 -9.94 18.03 -11.34
C SER A 106 -10.28 18.56 -12.73
N PHE A 107 -9.65 18.01 -13.77
CA PHE A 107 -9.91 18.33 -15.17
C PHE A 107 -9.92 17.05 -16.00
N GLY A 108 -11.11 16.61 -16.39
CA GLY A 108 -11.31 15.41 -17.19
C GLY A 108 -10.97 14.13 -16.42
N PHE A 109 -10.38 13.16 -17.13
CA PHE A 109 -10.16 11.82 -16.63
C PHE A 109 -8.73 11.36 -16.83
N GLN A 110 -8.18 10.69 -15.81
CA GLN A 110 -6.87 10.07 -15.86
C GLN A 110 -7.04 8.55 -16.01
N LYS A 111 -6.59 7.98 -17.13
CA LYS A 111 -6.57 6.51 -17.29
C LYS A 111 -5.60 5.90 -16.28
N LEU A 112 -6.09 4.92 -15.52
CA LEU A 112 -5.30 4.15 -14.55
C LEU A 112 -4.75 2.92 -15.24
N ASN A 113 -3.42 2.85 -15.32
CA ASN A 113 -2.73 1.65 -15.77
C ASN A 113 -2.56 0.72 -14.56
N HIS A 114 -2.62 -0.59 -14.77
CA HIS A 114 -2.32 -1.58 -13.72
C HIS A 114 -3.27 -1.59 -12.50
N PHE A 115 -4.40 -0.87 -12.53
CA PHE A 115 -5.36 -0.80 -11.40
C PHE A 115 -5.88 -2.16 -10.92
N MET A 116 -5.94 -3.14 -11.83
CA MET A 116 -6.39 -4.51 -11.59
C MET A 116 -5.25 -5.54 -11.61
N GLU A 117 -4.00 -5.13 -11.77
CA GLU A 117 -2.92 -6.09 -11.97
C GLU A 117 -2.51 -6.80 -10.67
N PRO A 118 -2.15 -8.11 -10.74
CA PRO A 118 -1.76 -8.91 -9.59
C PRO A 118 -0.63 -8.30 -8.75
N GLU A 119 0.29 -7.57 -9.40
CA GLU A 119 1.46 -6.97 -8.74
C GLU A 119 1.05 -5.94 -7.68
N ASN A 120 -0.07 -5.24 -7.88
CA ASN A 120 -0.58 -4.26 -6.91
C ASN A 120 -1.14 -4.96 -5.65
N TYR A 121 -1.80 -6.11 -5.81
CA TYR A 121 -2.26 -6.92 -4.68
C TYR A 121 -1.10 -7.48 -3.85
N LEU A 122 0.03 -7.84 -4.48
CA LEU A 122 1.21 -8.36 -3.76
C LEU A 122 1.91 -7.25 -2.98
N LYS A 123 2.04 -6.05 -3.55
CA LYS A 123 2.65 -4.88 -2.88
C LYS A 123 1.89 -4.49 -1.60
N ASN A 124 0.56 -4.58 -1.62
CA ASN A 124 -0.28 -4.37 -0.44
C ASN A 124 -0.12 -5.47 0.61
N ALA A 125 -0.02 -6.73 0.17
CA ALA A 125 0.24 -7.85 1.08
C ALA A 125 1.63 -7.75 1.75
N GLU A 126 2.63 -7.23 1.06
CA GLU A 126 3.96 -6.97 1.61
C GLU A 126 3.96 -5.79 2.60
N MET A 127 3.31 -4.67 2.29
CA MET A 127 3.18 -3.53 3.23
C MET A 127 2.37 -3.89 4.48
N ALA A 128 1.28 -4.64 4.35
CA ALA A 128 0.50 -5.11 5.50
C ALA A 128 1.28 -6.06 6.42
N LEU A 129 2.33 -6.73 5.91
CA LEU A 129 3.21 -7.56 6.71
C LEU A 129 4.29 -6.74 7.42
N GLU A 130 4.73 -5.60 6.86
CA GLU A 130 5.77 -4.75 7.45
C GLU A 130 5.28 -3.96 8.68
N ASP A 131 4.00 -3.59 8.77
CA ASP A 131 3.45 -2.88 9.94
C ASP A 131 3.44 -3.73 11.23
N ASP A 132 3.40 -5.06 11.11
CA ASP A 132 3.39 -5.97 12.27
C ASP A 132 4.79 -6.22 12.88
N TYR A 133 5.87 -5.76 12.24
CA TYR A 133 7.25 -5.93 12.74
C TYR A 133 7.66 -4.93 13.83
N GLY A 134 6.76 -4.01 14.23
CA GLY A 134 6.98 -3.06 15.33
C GLY A 134 6.60 -3.55 16.72
N MET A 135 5.96 -4.73 16.85
CA MET A 135 5.41 -5.24 18.12
C MET A 135 6.16 -6.46 18.68
N ILE A 136 7.49 -6.52 18.54
CA ILE A 136 8.30 -7.33 19.47
C ILE A 136 8.55 -6.48 20.71
N ASP A 137 7.55 -6.39 21.58
CA ASP A 137 7.78 -5.96 22.96
C ASP A 137 8.67 -7.03 23.60
N GLY A 138 9.90 -6.64 23.96
CA GLY A 138 10.94 -7.50 24.51
C GLY A 138 10.65 -8.03 25.92
N ILE A 139 9.40 -8.32 26.26
CA ILE A 139 9.00 -8.88 27.56
C ILE A 139 9.12 -10.40 27.50
N ILE A 140 10.32 -10.88 27.79
CA ILE A 140 10.58 -12.28 28.12
C ILE A 140 9.89 -12.60 29.46
N ASN A 141 8.79 -13.37 29.39
CA ASN A 141 8.20 -14.03 30.55
C ASN A 141 9.11 -15.19 31.00
N ASN A 142 10.02 -14.94 31.94
CA ASN A 142 10.63 -16.01 32.74
C ASN A 142 9.90 -16.09 34.08
N GLY A 143 9.26 -17.22 34.33
CA GLY A 143 8.55 -17.50 35.58
C GLY A 143 9.46 -17.35 36.81
N LYS A 144 8.87 -16.86 37.91
CA LYS A 144 9.49 -16.58 39.21
C LYS A 144 10.53 -17.63 39.66
N ALA A 145 11.74 -17.18 40.03
CA ALA A 145 12.44 -17.61 41.24
C ALA A 145 13.63 -16.70 41.60
N ASN A 146 13.60 -16.20 42.83
CA ASN A 146 14.70 -15.78 43.71
C ASN A 146 15.50 -14.50 43.42
N THR A 147 15.22 -13.52 44.29
CA THR A 147 16.08 -12.42 44.74
C THR A 147 17.49 -12.89 45.08
N GLU A 148 18.47 -12.51 44.27
CA GLU A 148 19.85 -12.23 44.73
C GLU A 148 20.40 -11.08 43.88
N GLU A 149 20.66 -9.94 44.54
CA GLU A 149 21.27 -8.76 43.94
C GLU A 149 22.64 -9.12 43.37
N ARG A 150 22.79 -9.11 42.04
CA ARG A 150 24.09 -9.27 41.40
C ARG A 150 24.74 -7.91 41.24
N SER A 151 25.80 -7.70 42.03
CA SER A 151 26.71 -6.55 41.96
C SER A 151 27.23 -6.30 40.55
N SER A 152 27.39 -5.03 40.18
CA SER A 152 27.78 -4.60 38.84
C SER A 152 29.21 -5.03 38.48
N VAL A 153 29.37 -5.58 37.28
CA VAL A 153 30.67 -6.00 36.69
C VAL A 153 31.66 -4.82 36.60
N LEU A 154 31.16 -3.58 36.57
CA LEU A 154 31.96 -2.35 36.53
C LEU A 154 32.70 -2.02 37.84
N GLU A 155 32.28 -2.57 38.98
CA GLU A 155 33.00 -2.43 40.25
C GLU A 155 34.18 -3.40 40.35
N GLN A 156 34.03 -4.62 39.82
CA GLN A 156 35.08 -5.65 39.87
C GLN A 156 36.32 -5.30 39.03
N LEU A 157 36.18 -4.45 38.01
CA LEU A 157 37.28 -4.04 37.13
C LEU A 157 38.11 -2.88 37.68
N ARG A 158 37.66 -2.21 38.75
CA ARG A 158 38.33 -1.04 39.32
C ARG A 158 39.35 -1.39 40.41
N GLU A 159 39.36 -2.61 40.91
CA GLU A 159 40.13 -3.04 42.10
C GLU A 159 41.18 -4.15 41.84
N MET A 160 41.93 -4.10 40.74
CA MET A 160 43.14 -4.94 40.62
C MET A 160 44.42 -4.09 40.57
N PRO A 161 45.32 -4.25 41.57
CA PRO A 161 46.59 -3.54 41.60
C PRO A 161 47.61 -4.10 40.61
N VAL A 162 48.43 -3.20 40.07
CA VAL A 162 49.60 -3.45 39.22
C VAL A 162 50.71 -4.14 40.03
N SER A 163 51.33 -5.21 39.52
CA SER A 163 52.60 -5.76 40.02
C SER A 163 53.33 -6.60 38.96
N ASP A 164 54.67 -6.56 39.05
CA ASP A 164 55.69 -6.75 38.01
C ASP A 164 56.06 -8.18 37.52
N VAL A 165 56.60 -8.18 36.29
CA VAL A 165 57.48 -9.09 35.48
C VAL A 165 58.54 -9.94 36.27
N PRO A 166 59.35 -10.92 35.70
CA PRO A 166 59.57 -11.39 34.30
C PRO A 166 60.01 -12.88 34.03
N HIS A 167 60.26 -13.16 32.73
CA HIS A 167 61.32 -14.00 32.08
C HIS A 167 61.00 -15.34 31.34
N LYS A 168 61.45 -15.35 30.07
CA LYS A 168 61.59 -16.35 28.97
C LYS A 168 62.46 -17.59 29.34
N PRO A 169 62.81 -18.60 28.46
CA PRO A 169 62.78 -18.72 26.96
C PRO A 169 62.20 -20.08 26.45
N SER A 170 62.15 -20.52 25.16
CA SER A 170 63.12 -20.54 24.06
C SER A 170 62.52 -21.15 22.75
N LYS A 171 62.83 -20.52 21.59
CA LYS A 171 63.28 -21.04 20.24
C LYS A 171 62.61 -22.29 19.61
N ASN A 172 62.38 -22.47 18.31
CA ASN A 172 62.84 -21.90 17.03
C ASN A 172 61.91 -22.42 15.90
N HIS A 173 61.69 -21.68 14.80
CA HIS A 173 61.81 -22.27 13.45
C HIS A 173 62.15 -21.18 12.41
N LEU A 174 63.14 -21.52 11.56
CA LEU A 174 63.83 -20.70 10.56
C LEU A 174 63.06 -20.63 9.23
N GLU A 175 63.07 -19.46 8.57
CA GLU A 175 63.74 -19.14 7.28
C GLU A 175 62.98 -19.48 5.98
N ARG A 176 62.95 -18.47 5.10
CA ARG A 176 63.04 -18.52 3.63
C ARG A 176 63.69 -17.18 3.24
N ASP A 177 65.00 -17.13 3.05
CA ASP A 177 65.75 -17.38 1.80
C ASP A 177 65.67 -16.24 0.78
N MET A 178 66.88 -15.75 0.44
CA MET A 178 67.39 -15.23 -0.84
C MET A 178 66.51 -14.21 -1.58
N GLU A 179 66.96 -13.00 -1.90
CA GLU A 179 68.23 -12.58 -2.53
C GLU A 179 68.37 -11.05 -2.42
#